data_AF-A0A352PRJ4-F1
#
_entry.id   AF-A0A352PRJ4-F1
#
_cell.length_a   1.000
_cell.length_b   1.000
_cell.length_c   1.000
_cell.angle_alpha   90.00
_cell.angle_beta   90.00
_cell.angle_gamma   90.00
#
_symmetry.space_group_name_H-M   'P 1'
#
loop_
_entity.id
_entity.type
_entity.pdbx_description
1 polymer ?
#
loop_
_entity_poly.entity_id
_entity_poly.type
_entity_poly.pdbx_seq_one_letter_code
_entity_poly.pdbx_strand_id
1 'polypeptide(L)'
;MGRLIQVGAGSKMIEPEILLGFWLLVLAGILVLKPPRGLKKCPLRFVLVLGLALFGSISSGVFSLYIQGLFLPKTDLAYGLSIWKTLEDPFVRNGVFFFCIPIGVALSPLYFKCTLERNLIRCAIFIHLATAIAVAAFSMINSLVAMVCSLPVVVLALWFCSWTQVQFFALQAPTRH
;
A
#
# COMPACT_ATOMS: atom_id res chain seq x y z
N MET A 1 -25.41 32.27 -25.73
CA MET A 1 -25.30 32.32 -24.25
C MET A 1 -24.79 30.97 -23.76
N GLY A 2 -23.47 30.82 -23.67
CA GLY A 2 -22.84 29.59 -23.18
C GLY A 2 -22.67 29.66 -21.65
N ARG A 3 -23.32 28.75 -20.92
CA ARG A 3 -23.03 28.55 -19.49
C ARG A 3 -21.64 27.91 -19.39
N LEU A 4 -20.67 28.70 -18.94
CA LEU A 4 -19.45 28.18 -18.34
C LEU A 4 -19.87 27.34 -17.13
N ILE A 5 -19.81 26.01 -17.28
CA ILE A 5 -19.94 25.09 -16.16
C ILE A 5 -18.67 25.33 -15.33
N GLN A 6 -18.85 25.98 -14.19
CA GLN A 6 -17.87 25.99 -13.12
C GLN A 6 -17.61 24.53 -12.74
N VAL A 7 -16.57 23.93 -13.33
CA VAL A 7 -16.03 22.65 -12.87
C VAL A 7 -15.50 22.97 -11.48
N GLY A 8 -16.26 22.57 -10.46
CA GLY A 8 -15.98 22.87 -9.07
C GLY A 8 -14.54 22.54 -8.74
N ALA A 9 -13.76 23.60 -8.53
CA ALA A 9 -12.46 23.58 -7.90
C ALA A 9 -12.65 23.06 -6.46
N GLY A 10 -12.75 21.75 -6.34
CA GLY A 10 -12.82 21.01 -5.09
C GLY A 10 -11.59 20.14 -4.89
N SER A 11 -10.52 20.32 -5.68
CA SER A 11 -9.19 19.85 -5.31
C SER A 11 -8.71 20.71 -4.14
N LYS A 12 -9.23 20.42 -2.93
CA LYS A 12 -8.54 20.83 -1.71
C LYS A 12 -7.13 20.30 -1.87
N MET A 13 -6.18 21.20 -2.12
CA MET A 13 -4.76 20.90 -2.05
C MET A 13 -4.58 20.09 -0.78
N ILE A 14 -4.00 18.89 -0.92
CA ILE A 14 -3.71 18.03 0.22
C ILE A 14 -2.96 18.90 1.23
N GLU A 15 -3.56 19.11 2.39
CA GLU A 15 -2.99 20.04 3.37
C GLU A 15 -1.57 19.57 3.68
N PRO A 16 -0.58 20.48 3.63
CA PRO A 16 0.83 20.11 3.79
C PRO A 16 1.09 19.40 5.12
N GLU A 17 0.27 19.69 6.14
CA GLU A 17 0.27 19.04 7.45
C GLU A 17 -0.01 17.53 7.37
N ILE A 18 -0.94 17.13 6.51
CA ILE A 18 -1.31 15.73 6.30
C ILE A 18 -0.18 14.99 5.58
N LEU A 19 0.42 15.64 4.58
CA LEU A 19 1.57 15.11 3.86
C LEU A 19 2.74 14.90 4.83
N LEU A 20 3.01 15.88 5.69
CA LEU A 20 4.03 15.81 6.73
C LEU A 20 3.75 14.67 7.73
N GLY A 21 2.53 14.56 8.24
CA GLY A 21 2.12 13.50 9.16
C GLY A 21 2.30 12.09 8.57
N PHE A 22 1.94 11.92 7.29
CA PHE A 22 2.17 10.68 6.56
C PHE A 22 3.67 10.34 6.45
N TRP A 23 4.50 11.31 6.06
CA TRP A 23 5.95 11.11 5.97
C TRP A 23 6.60 10.81 7.32
N LEU A 24 6.14 11.45 8.39
CA LEU A 24 6.59 11.17 9.75
C LEU A 24 6.22 9.75 10.20
N LEU A 25 5.03 9.25 9.85
CA LEU A 25 4.59 7.87 10.10
C LEU A 25 5.44 6.86 9.33
N VAL A 26 5.70 7.13 8.06
CA VAL A 26 6.60 6.33 7.22
C VAL A 26 8.02 6.28 7.82
N LEU A 27 8.57 7.44 8.18
CA LEU A 27 9.88 7.55 8.83
C LEU A 27 9.91 6.81 10.18
N ALA A 28 8.88 6.96 11.01
CA ALA A 28 8.77 6.24 12.27
C ALA A 28 8.73 4.73 12.04
N GLY A 29 7.98 4.26 11.04
CA GLY A 29 7.96 2.85 10.64
C GLY A 29 9.35 2.35 10.24
N ILE A 30 10.07 3.10 9.39
CA ILE A 30 11.44 2.78 8.98
C ILE A 30 12.41 2.76 10.18
N LEU A 31 12.29 3.72 11.10
CA LEU A 31 13.16 3.85 12.28
C LEU A 31 12.93 2.77 13.34
N VAL A 32 11.68 2.38 13.56
CA VAL A 32 11.31 1.27 14.47
C VAL A 32 11.82 -0.07 13.93
N LEU A 33 11.89 -0.22 12.60
CA LEU A 33 12.41 -1.40 11.94
C LEU A 33 13.94 -1.38 11.94
N LYS A 34 14.54 -1.78 13.06
CA LYS A 34 15.99 -2.02 13.15
C LYS A 34 16.41 -2.95 11.99
N PRO A 35 17.39 -2.56 11.16
CA PRO A 35 17.78 -3.36 10.01
C PRO A 35 18.20 -4.76 10.48
N PRO A 36 17.66 -5.82 9.87
CA PRO A 36 17.96 -7.18 10.31
C PRO A 36 19.46 -7.45 10.19
N ARG A 37 20.05 -7.94 11.28
CA ARG A 37 21.48 -8.28 11.38
C ARG A 37 21.75 -9.51 10.49
N GLY A 38 21.88 -9.29 9.19
CA GLY A 38 22.03 -10.36 8.18
C GLY A 38 22.06 -9.89 6.73
N LEU A 39 21.72 -8.62 6.46
CA LEU A 39 21.64 -8.03 5.12
C LEU A 39 22.93 -8.10 4.28
N LYS A 40 24.11 -8.29 4.89
CA LYS A 40 25.40 -8.30 4.19
C LYS A 40 25.60 -9.47 3.22
N LYS A 41 24.82 -10.56 3.31
CA LYS A 41 25.09 -11.80 2.56
C LYS A 41 24.20 -12.05 1.33
N CYS A 42 23.11 -11.32 1.12
CA CYS A 42 22.17 -11.60 0.01
C CYS A 42 21.48 -10.34 -0.54
N PRO A 43 22.19 -9.49 -1.32
CA PRO A 43 21.59 -8.29 -1.93
C PRO A 43 20.41 -8.63 -2.86
N LEU A 44 20.46 -9.76 -3.57
CA LEU A 44 19.40 -10.20 -4.48
C LEU A 44 18.06 -10.42 -3.77
N ARG A 45 18.07 -10.97 -2.54
CA ARG A 45 16.83 -11.18 -1.78
C ARG A 45 16.19 -9.86 -1.36
N PHE A 46 17.00 -8.88 -0.97
CA PHE A 46 16.50 -7.56 -0.63
C PHE A 46 15.86 -6.87 -1.85
N VAL A 47 16.53 -6.94 -3.01
CA VAL A 47 15.98 -6.38 -4.26
C VAL A 47 14.66 -7.05 -4.65
N LEU A 48 14.58 -8.39 -4.56
CA LEU A 48 13.34 -9.12 -4.83
C LEU A 48 12.20 -8.71 -3.89
N VAL A 49 12.49 -8.55 -2.60
CA VAL A 49 11.50 -8.11 -1.59
C VAL A 49 11.05 -6.68 -1.83
N LEU A 50 11.99 -5.77 -2.09
CA LEU A 50 11.68 -4.39 -2.41
C LEU A 50 10.83 -4.31 -3.67
N GLY A 51 11.19 -5.07 -4.71
CA GLY A 51 10.42 -5.19 -5.94
C GLY A 51 8.99 -5.69 -5.70
N LEU A 52 8.82 -6.72 -4.85
CA LEU A 52 7.51 -7.23 -4.49
C LEU A 52 6.67 -6.20 -3.71
N ALA A 53 7.28 -5.49 -2.76
CA ALA A 53 6.61 -4.45 -1.99
C ALA A 53 6.18 -3.26 -2.87
N LEU A 54 7.06 -2.82 -3.79
CA LEU A 54 6.75 -1.77 -4.77
C LEU A 54 5.65 -2.20 -5.73
N PHE A 55 5.76 -3.39 -6.33
CA PHE A 55 4.73 -3.95 -7.22
C PHE A 55 3.38 -4.04 -6.51
N GLY A 56 3.40 -4.51 -5.27
CA GLY A 56 2.23 -4.62 -4.42
C GLY A 56 1.57 -3.29 -4.09
N SER A 57 2.36 -2.26 -3.77
CA SER A 57 1.84 -0.93 -3.49
C SER A 57 1.29 -0.24 -4.75
N ILE A 58 2.00 -0.33 -5.87
CA ILE A 58 1.55 0.25 -7.16
C ILE A 58 0.27 -0.44 -7.64
N SER A 59 0.23 -1.78 -7.64
CA SER A 59 -0.96 -2.52 -8.05
C SER A 59 -2.18 -2.20 -7.17
N SER A 60 -1.98 -1.99 -5.87
CA SER A 60 -3.05 -1.56 -4.96
C SER A 60 -3.53 -0.14 -5.25
N GLY A 61 -2.64 0.77 -5.63
CA GLY A 61 -3.00 2.13 -6.10
C GLY A 61 -3.82 2.08 -7.40
N VAL A 62 -3.39 1.30 -8.38
CA VAL A 62 -4.13 1.12 -9.65
C VAL A 62 -5.48 0.47 -9.40
N PHE A 63 -5.55 -0.53 -8.51
CA PHE A 63 -6.81 -1.17 -8.14
C PHE A 63 -7.76 -0.19 -7.44
N SER A 64 -7.25 0.71 -6.60
CA SER A 64 -8.06 1.77 -6.01
C SER A 64 -8.65 2.69 -7.08
N LEU A 65 -7.87 3.10 -8.08
CA LEU A 65 -8.38 3.89 -9.21
C LEU A 65 -9.46 3.13 -9.99
N TYR A 66 -9.28 1.83 -10.19
CA TYR A 66 -10.28 0.99 -10.85
C TYR A 66 -11.61 0.97 -10.06
N ILE A 67 -11.55 0.73 -8.75
CA ILE A 67 -12.72 0.75 -7.88
C ILE A 67 -13.38 2.14 -7.89
N GLN A 68 -12.59 3.21 -7.74
CA GLN A 68 -13.10 4.57 -7.83
C GLN A 68 -13.81 4.84 -9.17
N GLY A 69 -13.26 4.37 -10.29
CA GLY A 69 -13.91 4.47 -11.60
C GLY A 69 -15.22 3.68 -11.75
N LEU A 70 -15.45 2.65 -10.94
CA LEU A 70 -16.71 1.90 -10.92
C LEU A 70 -17.80 2.59 -10.08
N PHE A 71 -17.43 3.23 -8.97
CA PHE A 71 -18.38 3.75 -7.99
C PHE A 71 -18.60 5.27 -8.06
N LEU A 72 -17.62 6.04 -8.56
CA LEU A 72 -17.77 7.49 -8.70
C LEU A 72 -18.60 7.85 -9.95
N PRO A 73 -19.44 8.89 -9.87
CA PRO A 73 -20.18 9.36 -11.03
C PRO A 73 -19.22 9.80 -12.14
N LYS A 74 -19.50 9.36 -13.37
CA LYS A 74 -18.73 9.68 -14.60
C LYS A 74 -18.76 11.16 -15.02
N THR A 75 -19.17 12.04 -14.11
CA THR A 75 -19.19 13.48 -14.33
C THR A 75 -17.77 14.06 -14.42
N ASP A 76 -16.77 13.36 -13.88
CA ASP A 76 -15.36 13.69 -14.11
C ASP A 76 -14.83 12.95 -15.34
N LEU A 77 -14.12 13.67 -16.21
CA LEU A 77 -13.58 13.16 -17.47
C LEU A 77 -12.61 11.98 -17.25
N ALA A 78 -11.99 11.90 -16.06
CA ALA A 78 -11.04 10.86 -15.69
C ALA A 78 -11.68 9.49 -15.41
N TYR A 79 -12.93 9.45 -14.91
CA TYR A 79 -13.59 8.20 -14.46
C TYR A 79 -14.43 7.51 -15.55
N GLY A 80 -14.55 8.13 -16.73
CA GLY A 80 -15.20 7.52 -17.90
C GLY A 80 -14.27 6.77 -18.85
N LEU A 81 -12.95 6.85 -18.63
CA LEU A 81 -11.93 6.29 -19.51
C LEU A 81 -11.42 4.94 -18.99
N SER A 82 -10.75 4.17 -19.88
CA SER A 82 -10.06 2.96 -19.45
C SER A 82 -8.90 3.32 -18.50
N ILE A 83 -8.60 2.43 -17.55
CA ILE A 83 -7.52 2.62 -16.55
C ILE A 83 -6.20 3.03 -17.21
N TRP A 84 -5.86 2.40 -18.34
CA TRP A 84 -4.64 2.70 -19.09
C TRP A 84 -4.59 4.16 -19.53
N LYS A 85 -5.71 4.69 -20.00
CA LYS A 85 -5.83 6.08 -20.44
C LYS A 85 -5.91 7.05 -19.25
N THR A 86 -6.50 6.63 -18.13
CA THR A 86 -6.46 7.40 -16.88
C THR A 86 -5.02 7.48 -16.32
N LEU A 87 -4.20 6.44 -16.49
CA LEU A 87 -2.78 6.44 -16.10
C LEU A 87 -1.87 7.24 -17.06
N GLU A 88 -2.35 7.57 -18.26
CA GLU A 88 -1.65 8.51 -19.16
C GLU A 88 -1.73 9.95 -18.64
N ASP A 89 -2.73 10.28 -17.82
CA ASP A 89 -2.85 11.58 -17.18
C ASP A 89 -1.68 11.78 -16.20
N PRO A 90 -0.82 12.80 -16.40
CA PRO A 90 0.34 13.03 -15.55
C PRO A 90 -0.03 13.32 -14.09
N PHE A 91 -1.19 13.91 -13.82
CA PHE A 91 -1.64 14.18 -12.45
C PHE A 91 -2.01 12.89 -11.72
N VAL A 92 -2.80 12.02 -12.36
CA VAL A 92 -3.17 10.72 -11.79
C VAL A 92 -1.92 9.87 -11.61
N ARG A 93 -1.09 9.79 -12.65
CA ARG A 93 0.16 9.03 -12.62
C ARG A 93 1.09 9.51 -11.49
N ASN A 94 1.30 10.81 -11.39
CA ASN A 94 2.14 11.37 -10.33
C ASN A 94 1.54 11.13 -8.95
N GLY A 95 0.22 11.29 -8.79
CA GLY A 95 -0.45 10.98 -7.52
C GLY A 95 -0.23 9.53 -7.09
N VAL A 96 -0.48 8.57 -7.99
CA VAL A 96 -0.27 7.15 -7.71
C VAL A 96 1.18 6.87 -7.34
N PHE A 97 2.16 7.30 -8.15
CA PHE A 97 3.56 7.01 -7.84
C PHE A 97 4.07 7.74 -6.60
N PHE A 98 3.65 8.98 -6.38
CA PHE A 98 4.06 9.79 -5.24
C PHE A 98 3.59 9.18 -3.92
N PHE A 99 2.45 8.50 -3.89
CA PHE A 99 1.97 7.79 -2.70
C PHE A 99 2.42 6.33 -2.64
N CYS A 100 2.34 5.58 -3.74
CA CYS A 100 2.65 4.15 -3.74
C CYS A 100 4.15 3.86 -3.56
N ILE A 101 5.05 4.66 -4.14
CA ILE A 101 6.49 4.39 -4.01
C ILE A 101 6.96 4.51 -2.55
N PRO A 102 6.68 5.61 -1.82
CA PRO A 102 7.07 5.72 -0.41
C PRO A 102 6.46 4.63 0.46
N ILE A 103 5.20 4.27 0.22
CA ILE A 103 4.54 3.17 0.96
C ILE A 103 5.26 1.85 0.70
N GLY A 104 5.52 1.50 -0.56
CA GLY A 104 6.24 0.28 -0.91
C GLY A 104 7.64 0.23 -0.28
N VAL A 105 8.37 1.35 -0.28
CA VAL A 105 9.68 1.45 0.39
C VAL A 105 9.55 1.31 1.90
N ALA A 106 8.58 1.98 2.52
CA ALA A 106 8.33 1.92 3.96
C ALA A 106 7.96 0.52 4.45
N LEU A 107 7.19 -0.22 3.64
CA LEU A 107 6.77 -1.58 3.93
C LEU A 107 7.85 -2.62 3.62
N SER A 108 8.82 -2.31 2.76
CA SER A 108 9.86 -3.26 2.35
C SER A 108 10.61 -3.94 3.51
N PRO A 109 10.96 -3.31 4.65
CA PRO A 109 11.65 -4.00 5.74
C PRO A 109 10.72 -4.97 6.49
N LEU A 110 9.42 -4.67 6.54
CA LEU A 110 8.40 -5.58 7.10
C LEU A 110 8.22 -6.81 6.22
N TYR A 111 8.10 -6.62 4.91
CA TYR A 111 8.11 -7.73 3.95
C TYR A 111 9.41 -8.53 4.04
N PHE A 112 10.55 -7.86 4.25
CA PHE A 112 11.85 -8.51 4.38
C PHE A 112 11.92 -9.40 5.63
N LYS A 113 11.38 -8.92 6.75
CA LYS A 113 11.24 -9.72 7.98
C LYS A 113 10.38 -10.96 7.72
N CYS A 114 9.23 -10.81 7.05
CA CYS A 114 8.39 -11.95 6.67
C CYS A 114 9.06 -12.92 5.68
N THR A 115 9.89 -12.45 4.73
CA THR A 115 10.63 -13.34 3.80
C THR A 115 11.67 -14.21 4.47
N LEU A 116 12.35 -13.69 5.49
CA LEU A 116 13.39 -14.44 6.20
C LEU A 116 12.81 -15.73 6.82
N GLU A 117 11.52 -15.73 7.11
CA GLU A 117 10.79 -16.81 7.78
C GLU A 117 10.00 -17.72 6.79
N ARG A 118 10.38 -17.73 5.50
CA ARG A 118 10.04 -18.74 4.47
C ARG A 118 8.58 -18.89 3.97
N ASN A 119 7.61 -18.05 4.36
CA ASN A 119 6.24 -18.08 3.78
C ASN A 119 5.84 -16.77 3.06
N LEU A 120 6.71 -16.29 2.16
CA LEU A 120 6.53 -15.01 1.46
C LEU A 120 5.21 -14.90 0.71
N ILE A 121 4.86 -15.93 -0.08
CA ILE A 121 3.74 -15.84 -1.02
C ILE A 121 2.40 -15.73 -0.28
N ARG A 122 2.17 -16.57 0.74
CA ARG A 122 0.92 -16.55 1.52
C ARG A 122 0.74 -15.24 2.26
N CYS A 123 1.79 -14.75 2.92
CA CYS A 123 1.74 -13.48 3.63
C CYS A 123 1.59 -12.29 2.68
N ALA A 124 2.30 -12.29 1.55
CA ALA A 124 2.15 -11.24 0.55
C ALA A 124 0.71 -11.20 0.01
N ILE A 125 0.14 -12.35 -0.37
CA ILE A 125 -1.25 -12.43 -0.85
C ILE A 125 -2.22 -11.92 0.23
N PHE A 126 -2.06 -12.36 1.47
CA PHE A 126 -2.94 -11.94 2.57
C PHE A 126 -2.86 -10.42 2.83
N ILE A 127 -1.64 -9.87 2.90
CA ILE A 127 -1.43 -8.43 3.10
C ILE A 127 -2.04 -7.65 1.93
N HIS A 128 -1.74 -8.04 0.69
CA HIS A 128 -2.27 -7.37 -0.51
C HIS A 128 -3.78 -7.41 -0.58
N LEU A 129 -4.39 -8.56 -0.30
CA LEU A 129 -5.84 -8.72 -0.31
C LEU A 129 -6.50 -7.88 0.80
N ALA A 130 -5.96 -7.94 2.02
CA ALA A 130 -6.47 -7.16 3.14
C ALA A 130 -6.37 -5.65 2.86
N THR A 131 -5.24 -5.19 2.31
CA THR A 131 -5.09 -3.79 1.91
C THR A 131 -6.01 -3.39 0.78
N ALA A 132 -6.16 -4.23 -0.25
CA ALA A 132 -7.02 -3.93 -1.39
C ALA A 132 -8.48 -3.80 -0.95
N ILE A 133 -8.95 -4.70 -0.07
CA ILE A 133 -10.30 -4.65 0.52
C ILE A 133 -10.46 -3.38 1.36
N ALA A 134 -9.51 -3.07 2.24
CA ALA A 134 -9.57 -1.87 3.07
C ALA A 134 -9.61 -0.60 2.21
N VAL A 135 -8.69 -0.48 1.26
CA VAL A 135 -8.63 0.66 0.34
C VAL A 135 -9.94 0.78 -0.45
N ALA A 136 -10.47 -0.32 -0.99
CA ALA A 136 -11.75 -0.31 -1.70
C ALA A 136 -12.90 0.16 -0.80
N ALA A 137 -13.04 -0.40 0.40
CA ALA A 137 -14.12 -0.05 1.33
C ALA A 137 -14.07 1.42 1.76
N PHE A 138 -12.89 1.92 2.12
CA PHE A 138 -12.73 3.31 2.60
C PHE A 138 -12.68 4.34 1.47
N SER A 139 -12.28 3.94 0.25
CA SER A 139 -12.24 4.84 -0.92
C SER A 139 -13.63 5.35 -1.33
N MET A 140 -14.70 4.65 -0.96
CA MET A 140 -16.08 5.13 -1.15
C MET A 140 -16.45 6.30 -0.24
N ILE A 141 -15.74 6.49 0.88
CA ILE A 141 -15.97 7.59 1.82
C ILE A 141 -15.12 8.78 1.43
N ASN A 142 -13.80 8.59 1.41
CA ASN A 142 -12.80 9.61 1.10
C ASN A 142 -11.47 8.94 0.81
N SER A 143 -10.77 9.35 -0.26
CA SER A 143 -9.45 8.84 -0.62
C SER A 143 -8.41 9.01 0.49
N LEU A 144 -8.51 10.09 1.27
CA LEU A 144 -7.64 10.34 2.43
C LEU A 144 -7.89 9.32 3.56
N VAL A 145 -9.16 9.05 3.87
CA VAL A 145 -9.55 8.06 4.87
C VAL A 145 -9.07 6.68 4.45
N ALA A 146 -9.15 6.36 3.16
CA ALA A 146 -8.63 5.10 2.63
C ALA A 146 -7.13 4.93 2.85
N MET A 147 -6.34 6.00 2.67
CA MET A 147 -4.90 5.95 2.95
C MET A 147 -4.61 5.76 4.43
N VAL A 148 -5.22 6.56 5.31
CA VAL A 148 -4.95 6.51 6.76
C VAL A 148 -5.44 5.19 7.36
N CYS A 149 -6.62 4.71 6.97
CA CYS A 149 -7.20 3.48 7.51
C CYS A 149 -6.58 2.19 6.93
N SER A 150 -5.94 2.25 5.77
CA SER A 150 -5.22 1.08 5.22
C SER A 150 -3.91 0.79 5.97
N LEU A 151 -3.25 1.82 6.54
CA LEU A 151 -2.03 1.65 7.34
C LEU A 151 -2.19 0.67 8.52
N PRO A 152 -3.17 0.83 9.44
CA PRO A 152 -3.36 -0.13 10.52
C PRO A 152 -3.73 -1.53 10.01
N VAL A 153 -4.43 -1.65 8.87
CA VAL A 153 -4.72 -2.95 8.25
C VAL A 153 -3.43 -3.64 7.79
N VAL A 154 -2.50 -2.90 7.18
CA VAL A 154 -1.17 -3.43 6.84
C VAL A 154 -0.43 -3.92 8.08
N VAL A 155 -0.40 -3.09 9.14
CA VAL A 155 0.28 -3.41 10.39
C VAL A 155 -0.33 -4.65 11.05
N LEU A 156 -1.65 -4.75 11.11
CA LEU A 156 -2.36 -5.91 11.65
C LEU A 156 -2.14 -7.16 10.80
N ALA A 157 -2.14 -7.04 9.48
CA ALA A 157 -1.89 -8.17 8.58
C ALA A 157 -0.46 -8.70 8.74
N LEU A 158 0.51 -7.80 8.86
CA LEU A 158 1.91 -8.14 9.14
C LEU A 158 2.09 -8.75 10.54
N TRP A 159 1.41 -8.19 11.55
CA TRP A 159 1.40 -8.74 12.90
C TRP A 159 0.82 -10.15 12.92
N PHE A 160 -0.33 -10.36 12.27
CA PHE A 160 -0.97 -11.66 12.14
C PHE A 160 -0.08 -12.67 11.42
N CYS A 161 0.57 -12.26 10.34
CA CYS A 161 1.57 -13.06 9.65
C CYS A 161 2.73 -13.44 10.58
N SER A 162 3.27 -12.49 11.36
CA SER A 162 4.32 -12.78 12.34
C SER A 162 3.83 -13.74 13.44
N TRP A 163 2.60 -13.60 13.91
CA TRP A 163 2.04 -14.43 14.99
C TRP A 163 1.78 -15.87 14.55
N THR A 164 1.15 -16.05 13.40
CA THR A 164 0.82 -17.37 12.84
C THR A 164 2.07 -18.20 12.53
N GLN A 165 3.18 -17.54 12.18
CA GLN A 165 4.49 -18.18 12.01
C GLN A 165 4.98 -18.81 13.32
N VAL A 166 4.93 -18.07 14.43
CA VAL A 166 5.38 -18.56 15.76
C VAL A 166 4.60 -19.81 16.17
N GLN A 167 3.29 -19.84 15.91
CA GLN A 167 2.42 -20.98 16.22
C GLN A 167 2.78 -22.23 15.39
N PHE A 168 3.05 -22.06 14.09
CA PHE A 168 3.43 -23.18 13.20
C PHE A 168 4.74 -23.84 13.64
N PHE A 169 5.75 -23.05 14.05
CA PHE A 169 7.02 -23.58 14.52
C PHE A 169 6.92 -24.20 15.92
N ALA A 170 6.08 -23.66 16.80
CA ALA A 170 5.82 -24.25 18.12
C ALA A 170 5.22 -25.66 18.01
N LEU A 171 4.36 -25.90 17.01
CA LEU A 171 3.74 -27.20 16.74
C LEU A 171 4.68 -28.21 16.07
N GLN A 172 5.71 -27.74 15.35
CA GLN A 172 6.68 -28.59 14.66
C GLN A 172 7.95 -28.88 15.48
N ALA A 173 8.10 -28.26 16.66
CA ALA A 173 9.22 -28.56 17.53
C ALA A 173 9.10 -30.02 17.99
N PRO A 174 10.05 -30.91 17.65
CA PRO A 174 9.98 -32.30 18.07
C PRO A 174 9.99 -32.35 19.59
N THR A 175 8.95 -32.95 20.17
CA THR A 175 8.93 -33.31 21.59
C THR A 175 10.09 -34.26 21.83
N ARG A 176 11.20 -33.73 22.35
CA ARG A 176 12.30 -34.56 22.85
C ARG A 176 11.75 -35.28 24.08
N HIS A 177 11.29 -36.51 23.86
CA HIS A 177 11.09 -37.51 24.90
C HIS A 177 12.42 -38.22 25.17
#